data_AF-Q7P3P5-F1
#
_entry.id   AF-Q7P3P5-F1
#
_cell.length_a   1.000
_cell.length_b   1.000
_cell.length_c   1.000
_cell.angle_alpha   90.00
_cell.angle_beta   90.00
_cell.angle_gamma   90.00
#
_symmetry.space_group_name_H-M   'P 1'
#
loop_
_entity.id
_entity.type
_entity.pdbx_description
1 polymer ?
#
loop_
_entity_poly.entity_id
_entity_poly.type
_entity_poly.pdbx_seq_one_letter_code
_entity_poly.pdbx_strand_id
1 'polypeptide(L)'
;MIRARGGNFVYSKDEIKIMKEDIKIFKELGVKGVVLGCLTSDNKIDLELTKELVDLAYPMEVTFHKAIDEILNPLDYIDDLVNIDIKRILTSGGEATALEGKDLINEMIKKSNGRLKIVVAGKVTKGNLNGLSNLISADEFHGKLIV
;
A
#
# COMPACT_ATOMS: atom_id res chain seq x y z
N MET A 1 -1.32 -11.41 -1.74
CA MET A 1 -0.60 -10.67 -0.68
C MET A 1 0.80 -11.26 -0.61
N ILE A 2 1.84 -10.43 -0.61
CA ILE A 2 3.25 -10.84 -0.47
C ILE A 2 3.73 -10.32 0.88
N ARG A 3 3.75 -11.20 1.88
CA ARG A 3 4.12 -10.87 3.27
C ARG A 3 4.52 -12.15 4.00
N ALA A 4 5.81 -12.27 4.33
CA ALA A 4 6.36 -13.50 4.91
C ALA A 4 5.78 -13.84 6.30
N ARG A 5 5.39 -12.83 7.09
CA ARG A 5 4.81 -13.02 8.42
C ARG A 5 3.94 -11.84 8.88
N GLY A 6 3.18 -12.05 9.96
CA GLY A 6 2.57 -10.96 10.72
C GLY A 6 3.59 -10.12 11.50
N GLY A 7 3.12 -9.08 12.20
CA GLY A 7 3.96 -8.16 12.97
C GLY A 7 4.49 -7.00 12.14
N ASN A 8 5.75 -6.60 12.35
CA ASN A 8 6.38 -5.47 11.66
C ASN A 8 6.66 -5.76 10.17
N PHE A 9 7.14 -4.73 9.45
CA PHE A 9 7.48 -4.76 8.02
C PHE A 9 8.99 -4.67 7.73
N VAL A 10 9.83 -4.93 8.74
CA VAL A 10 11.29 -5.01 8.59
C VAL A 10 11.66 -6.47 8.38
N TYR A 11 12.11 -6.81 7.18
CA TYR A 11 12.34 -8.21 6.78
C TYR A 11 13.82 -8.59 6.83
N SER A 12 14.07 -9.78 7.35
CA SER A 12 15.36 -10.45 7.26
C SER A 12 15.62 -10.97 5.84
N LYS A 13 16.86 -11.33 5.55
CA LYS A 13 17.26 -11.89 4.25
C LYS A 13 16.48 -13.15 3.87
N ASP A 14 16.16 -14.01 4.83
CA ASP A 14 15.42 -15.24 4.56
C ASP A 14 13.93 -14.98 4.31
N GLU A 15 13.33 -14.02 5.02
CA GLU A 15 11.97 -13.57 4.74
C GLU A 15 11.85 -12.93 3.35
N ILE A 16 12.86 -12.15 2.94
CA ILE A 16 12.92 -11.58 1.59
C ILE A 16 12.98 -12.68 0.52
N LYS A 17 13.72 -13.77 0.75
CA LYS A 17 13.73 -14.92 -0.18
C LYS A 17 12.36 -15.54 -0.33
N ILE A 18 11.63 -15.72 0.78
CA ILE A 18 10.25 -16.24 0.76
C ILE A 18 9.35 -15.33 -0.08
N MET A 19 9.39 -14.02 0.17
CA MET A 19 8.60 -13.03 -0.58
C MET A 19 8.89 -13.06 -2.08
N LYS A 20 10.17 -13.20 -2.47
CA LYS A 20 10.56 -13.32 -3.88
C LYS A 20 10.04 -14.60 -4.52
N GLU A 21 10.03 -15.71 -3.80
CA GLU A 21 9.51 -16.97 -4.31
C GLU A 21 7.98 -16.92 -4.50
N ASP A 22 7.25 -16.34 -3.54
CA ASP A 22 5.81 -16.12 -3.65
C ASP A 22 5.46 -15.26 -4.88
N ILE A 23 6.25 -14.22 -5.17
CA ILE A 23 6.06 -13.38 -6.36
C ILE A 23 6.20 -14.21 -7.65
N LYS A 24 7.21 -15.08 -7.74
CA LYS A 24 7.39 -15.93 -8.93
C LYS A 24 6.22 -16.89 -9.11
N ILE A 25 5.78 -17.55 -8.04
CA ILE A 25 4.64 -18.47 -8.07
C ILE A 25 3.37 -17.72 -8.52
N PHE A 26 3.10 -16.53 -7.99
CA PHE A 26 1.94 -15.75 -8.40
C PHE A 26 1.98 -15.33 -9.86
N LYS A 27 3.17 -15.02 -10.39
CA LYS A 27 3.36 -14.71 -11.80
C LYS A 27 3.07 -15.92 -12.69
N GLU A 28 3.54 -17.11 -12.30
CA GLU A 28 3.25 -18.38 -13.01
C GLU A 28 1.75 -18.72 -13.00
N LEU A 29 1.06 -18.41 -11.89
CA LEU A 29 -0.39 -18.57 -11.75
C LEU A 29 -1.22 -17.51 -12.49
N GLY A 30 -0.58 -16.53 -13.15
CA GLY A 30 -1.26 -15.49 -13.92
C GLY A 30 -2.00 -14.45 -13.06
N VAL A 31 -1.60 -14.29 -11.80
CA VAL A 31 -2.11 -13.25 -10.90
C VAL A 31 -1.88 -11.87 -11.54
N LYS A 32 -2.85 -10.96 -11.41
CA LYS A 32 -2.80 -9.63 -12.05
C LYS A 32 -2.05 -8.58 -11.24
N GLY A 33 -1.97 -8.77 -9.93
CA GLY A 33 -1.35 -7.80 -9.04
C GLY A 33 -0.98 -8.40 -7.69
N VAL A 34 0.00 -7.78 -7.07
CA VAL A 34 0.49 -8.15 -5.73
C VAL A 34 0.42 -6.95 -4.79
N VAL A 35 0.38 -7.26 -3.50
CA VAL A 35 0.27 -6.27 -2.41
C VAL A 35 1.42 -6.55 -1.46
N LEU A 36 2.25 -5.53 -1.17
CA LEU A 36 3.44 -5.65 -0.34
C LEU A 36 3.75 -4.33 0.38
N GLY A 37 4.76 -4.33 1.24
CA GLY A 37 5.34 -3.11 1.78
C GLY A 37 6.46 -3.43 2.76
N CYS A 38 7.57 -2.72 2.62
CA CYS A 38 8.81 -2.97 3.34
C CYS A 38 9.26 -1.68 4.02
N LEU A 39 9.60 -1.79 5.30
CA LEU A 39 10.13 -0.68 6.08
C LEU A 39 11.54 -1.01 6.56
N THR A 40 12.33 0.03 6.81
CA THR A 40 13.58 -0.05 7.54
C THR A 40 13.34 -0.01 9.05
N SER A 41 14.37 -0.32 9.85
CA SER A 41 14.31 -0.22 11.32
C SER A 41 14.00 1.18 11.84
N ASP A 42 14.18 2.21 11.00
CA ASP A 42 13.94 3.62 11.34
C ASP A 42 12.52 4.07 10.96
N ASN A 43 11.61 3.13 10.67
CA ASN A 43 10.24 3.38 10.21
C ASN A 43 10.20 4.29 8.96
N LYS A 44 11.08 3.99 8.00
CA LYS A 44 11.09 4.58 6.65
C LYS A 44 10.77 3.50 5.63
N ILE A 45 10.29 3.86 4.45
CA ILE A 45 10.13 2.88 3.37
C ILE A 45 11.52 2.38 2.95
N ASP A 46 11.69 1.07 2.89
CA ASP A 46 12.85 0.46 2.26
C ASP A 46 12.67 0.50 0.74
N LEU A 47 13.07 1.62 0.13
CA LEU A 47 12.88 1.86 -1.31
C LEU A 47 13.70 0.90 -2.17
N GLU A 48 14.88 0.48 -1.72
CA GLU A 48 15.74 -0.45 -2.47
C GLU A 48 15.08 -1.83 -2.56
N LEU A 49 14.66 -2.38 -1.41
CA LEU A 49 13.95 -3.66 -1.38
C LEU A 49 12.59 -3.56 -2.08
N THR A 50 11.85 -2.48 -1.86
CA THR A 50 10.54 -2.29 -2.50
C THR A 50 10.69 -2.28 -4.02
N LYS A 51 11.67 -1.54 -4.56
CA LYS A 51 11.97 -1.51 -5.99
C LYS A 51 12.33 -2.89 -6.52
N GLU A 52 13.21 -3.62 -5.81
CA GLU A 52 13.61 -4.97 -6.21
C GLU A 52 12.40 -5.91 -6.35
N LEU A 53 11.47 -5.85 -5.40
CA LEU A 53 10.25 -6.67 -5.44
C LEU A 53 9.26 -6.23 -6.53
N VAL A 54 9.17 -4.93 -6.81
CA VAL A 54 8.34 -4.42 -7.91
C VAL A 54 8.89 -4.88 -9.26
N ASP A 55 10.20 -4.75 -9.47
CA ASP A 55 10.87 -5.19 -10.70
C ASP A 55 10.64 -6.70 -10.93
N LEU A 56 10.73 -7.51 -9.87
CA LEU A 56 10.46 -8.96 -9.94
C LEU A 56 8.98 -9.27 -10.26
N ALA A 57 8.05 -8.47 -9.73
CA ALA A 57 6.62 -8.66 -9.91
C ALA A 57 6.13 -8.34 -11.33
N TYR A 58 6.87 -7.53 -12.10
CA TYR A 58 6.48 -7.17 -13.47
C TYR A 58 6.16 -8.41 -14.32
N PRO A 59 5.01 -8.46 -15.04
CA PRO A 59 4.10 -7.35 -15.35
C PRO A 59 2.90 -7.19 -14.40
N MET A 60 2.91 -7.82 -13.21
CA MET A 60 1.83 -7.65 -12.24
C MET A 60 1.81 -6.23 -11.67
N GLU A 61 0.62 -5.66 -11.44
CA GLU A 61 0.51 -4.37 -10.76
C GLU A 61 0.87 -4.51 -9.27
N VAL A 62 1.60 -3.55 -8.71
CA VAL A 62 1.97 -3.58 -7.28
C VAL A 62 1.24 -2.50 -6.49
N THR A 63 0.69 -2.90 -5.35
CA THR A 63 0.06 -2.02 -4.35
C THR A 63 0.90 -1.99 -3.07
N PHE A 64 1.29 -0.81 -2.61
CA PHE A 64 1.95 -0.65 -1.32
C PHE A 64 0.88 -0.64 -0.21
N HIS A 65 0.98 -1.54 0.77
CA HIS A 65 -0.05 -1.73 1.78
C HIS A 65 0.09 -0.79 3.00
N LYS A 66 -0.69 -1.07 4.06
CA LYS A 66 -0.78 -0.28 5.30
C LYS A 66 0.53 -0.07 6.08
N ALA A 67 1.67 -0.62 5.65
CA ALA A 67 2.98 -0.22 6.18
C ALA A 67 3.24 1.29 6.05
N ILE A 68 2.63 1.96 5.06
CA ILE A 68 2.69 3.41 4.92
C ILE A 68 2.04 4.15 6.11
N ASP A 69 1.16 3.49 6.86
CA ASP A 69 0.51 4.09 8.03
C ASP A 69 1.42 4.04 9.28
N GLU A 70 2.56 3.35 9.23
CA GLU A 70 3.52 3.26 10.35
C GLU A 70 4.66 4.30 10.26
N ILE A 71 4.72 5.08 9.18
CA ILE A 71 5.78 6.07 8.95
C ILE A 71 5.29 7.48 9.24
N LEU A 72 6.20 8.36 9.68
CA LEU A 72 5.84 9.71 10.13
C LEU A 72 5.38 10.64 9.00
N ASN A 73 6.07 10.63 7.86
CA ASN A 73 5.84 11.55 6.75
C ASN A 73 5.56 10.79 5.44
N PRO A 74 4.38 10.17 5.27
CA PRO A 74 4.08 9.36 4.09
C PRO A 74 4.01 10.17 2.79
N LEU A 75 3.73 11.48 2.87
CA LEU A 75 3.75 12.36 1.72
C LEU A 75 5.12 12.44 1.05
N ASP A 76 6.22 12.32 1.81
CA ASP A 76 7.58 12.43 1.27
C ASP A 76 7.91 11.31 0.28
N TYR A 77 7.25 10.15 0.42
CA TYR A 77 7.52 8.97 -0.39
C TYR A 77 6.62 8.82 -1.63
N ILE A 78 5.63 9.69 -1.82
CA ILE A 78 4.68 9.55 -2.95
C ILE A 78 5.42 9.53 -4.29
N ASP A 79 6.36 10.45 -4.50
CA ASP A 79 7.11 10.55 -5.75
C ASP A 79 8.06 9.36 -5.93
N ASP A 80 8.71 8.90 -4.87
CA ASP A 80 9.58 7.71 -4.90
C ASP A 80 8.79 6.45 -5.26
N LEU A 81 7.60 6.27 -4.68
CA LEU A 81 6.73 5.13 -4.96
C LEU A 81 6.23 5.14 -6.41
N VAL A 82 5.91 6.32 -6.97
CA VAL A 82 5.62 6.45 -8.42
C VAL A 82 6.82 6.03 -9.26
N ASN A 83 8.02 6.50 -8.90
CA ASN A 83 9.23 6.26 -9.69
C ASN A 83 9.63 4.79 -9.74
N ILE A 84 9.25 4.00 -8.74
CA ILE A 84 9.46 2.55 -8.70
C ILE A 84 8.24 1.74 -9.15
N ASP A 85 7.30 2.39 -9.87
CA ASP A 85 6.12 1.78 -10.50
C ASP A 85 5.06 1.18 -9.57
N ILE A 86 4.94 1.69 -8.33
CA ILE A 86 3.79 1.39 -7.49
C ILE A 86 2.53 2.02 -8.09
N LYS A 87 1.50 1.21 -8.31
CA LYS A 87 0.23 1.67 -8.91
C LYS A 87 -0.76 2.18 -7.88
N ARG A 88 -0.71 1.63 -6.66
CA ARG A 88 -1.66 1.94 -5.60
C ARG A 88 -1.02 2.01 -4.23
N ILE A 89 -1.57 2.82 -3.34
CA ILE A 89 -1.25 2.82 -1.90
C ILE A 89 -2.54 2.55 -1.11
N LEU A 90 -2.52 1.53 -0.26
CA LEU A 90 -3.60 1.22 0.68
C LEU A 90 -3.29 1.83 2.05
N THR A 91 -4.12 2.76 2.51
CA THR A 91 -3.83 3.57 3.70
C THR A 91 -5.10 3.93 4.48
N SER A 92 -4.98 4.11 5.79
CA SER A 92 -6.01 4.77 6.62
C SER A 92 -5.61 6.18 7.04
N GLY A 93 -4.62 6.77 6.37
CA GLY A 93 -4.05 8.07 6.71
C GLY A 93 -3.30 8.05 8.04
N GLY A 94 -2.64 6.94 8.40
CA GLY A 94 -1.96 6.82 9.69
C GLY A 94 -2.89 6.61 10.89
N GLU A 95 -4.21 6.65 10.70
CA GLU A 95 -5.18 6.64 11.79
C GLU A 95 -5.92 5.30 11.94
N ALA A 96 -6.66 5.13 13.05
CA ALA A 96 -7.41 3.92 13.32
C ALA A 96 -8.59 3.71 12.33
N THR A 97 -9.10 4.79 11.74
CA THR A 97 -10.16 4.78 10.74
C THR A 97 -9.87 5.71 9.57
N ALA A 98 -10.43 5.40 8.40
CA ALA A 98 -10.38 6.27 7.23
C ALA A 98 -10.93 7.67 7.49
N LEU A 99 -11.92 7.79 8.39
CA LEU A 99 -12.56 9.06 8.71
C LEU A 99 -11.62 9.97 9.50
N GLU A 100 -10.86 9.41 10.45
CA GLU A 100 -9.87 10.14 11.23
C GLU A 100 -8.69 10.58 10.34
N GLY A 101 -8.20 9.68 9.47
CA GLY A 101 -7.08 9.98 8.56
C GLY A 101 -7.46 10.69 7.26
N LYS A 102 -8.73 11.13 7.11
CA LYS A 102 -9.26 11.64 5.83
C LYS A 102 -8.46 12.80 5.24
N ASP A 103 -7.91 13.67 6.09
CA ASP A 103 -7.23 14.89 5.64
C ASP A 103 -5.89 14.53 5.00
N LEU A 104 -5.10 13.67 5.66
CA LEU A 104 -3.86 13.14 5.08
C LEU A 104 -4.12 12.31 3.82
N ILE A 105 -5.19 11.50 3.80
CA ILE A 105 -5.57 10.73 2.60
C ILE A 105 -5.83 11.68 1.42
N ASN A 106 -6.57 12.77 1.63
CA ASN A 106 -6.83 13.76 0.58
C ASN A 106 -5.55 14.49 0.13
N GLU A 107 -4.62 14.75 1.04
CA GLU A 107 -3.29 15.29 0.68
C GLU A 107 -2.49 14.30 -0.17
N MET A 108 -2.51 13.00 0.17
CA MET A 108 -1.86 11.95 -0.61
C MET A 108 -2.48 11.84 -2.00
N ILE A 109 -3.81 11.91 -2.14
CA ILE A 109 -4.51 11.91 -3.43
C ILE A 109 -4.06 13.11 -4.26
N LYS A 110 -4.05 14.31 -3.67
CA LYS A 110 -3.62 15.54 -4.34
C LYS A 110 -2.17 15.46 -4.79
N LYS A 111 -1.25 14.99 -3.94
CA LYS A 111 0.18 14.85 -4.29
C LYS A 111 0.40 13.79 -5.36
N SER A 112 -0.37 12.70 -5.33
CA SER A 112 -0.33 11.64 -6.34
C SER A 112 -0.70 12.17 -7.72
N ASN A 113 -1.67 13.09 -7.81
CA ASN A 113 -2.08 13.75 -9.05
C ASN A 113 -2.35 12.77 -10.21
N GLY A 114 -3.01 11.65 -9.90
CA GLY A 114 -3.34 10.59 -10.86
C GLY A 114 -2.19 9.66 -11.27
N ARG A 115 -0.95 9.88 -10.81
CA ARG A 115 0.21 9.03 -11.13
C ARG A 115 0.20 7.69 -10.39
N LEU A 116 -0.39 7.69 -9.19
CA LEU A 116 -0.72 6.49 -8.41
C LEU A 116 -2.12 6.69 -7.81
N LYS A 117 -2.81 5.60 -7.49
CA LYS A 117 -4.11 5.67 -6.82
C LYS A 117 -4.00 5.47 -5.31
N ILE A 118 -4.82 6.17 -4.55
CA ILE A 118 -4.98 5.92 -3.12
C ILE A 118 -6.22 5.05 -2.90
N VAL A 119 -6.02 3.91 -2.24
CA VAL A 119 -7.09 2.99 -1.84
C VAL A 119 -7.38 3.22 -0.36
N VAL A 120 -8.58 3.72 -0.07
CA VAL A 120 -8.98 4.10 1.28
C VAL A 120 -9.28 2.85 2.11
N ALA A 121 -8.59 2.71 3.24
CA ALA A 121 -8.79 1.63 4.21
C ALA A 121 -8.96 2.18 5.63
N GLY A 122 -9.27 1.31 6.58
CA GLY A 122 -9.48 1.69 7.99
C GLY A 122 -10.96 1.71 8.36
N LYS A 123 -11.47 0.52 8.73
CA LYS A 123 -12.88 0.28 9.12
C LYS A 123 -13.90 0.82 8.09
N VAL A 124 -13.60 0.73 6.81
CA VAL A 124 -14.59 0.97 5.75
C VAL A 124 -15.59 -0.18 5.74
N THR A 125 -16.87 0.16 5.79
CA THR A 125 -18.00 -0.77 5.82
C THR A 125 -19.08 -0.27 4.88
N LYS A 126 -20.05 -1.13 4.55
CA LYS A 126 -21.22 -0.72 3.75
C LYS A 126 -21.97 0.48 4.35
N GLY A 127 -22.03 0.57 5.68
CA GLY A 127 -22.76 1.62 6.39
C GLY A 127 -22.09 3.00 6.36
N ASN A 128 -20.77 3.08 6.20
CA ASN A 128 -20.04 4.35 6.18
C ASN A 128 -19.45 4.73 4.82
N LEU A 129 -19.49 3.83 3.82
CA LEU A 129 -18.91 4.05 2.50
C LEU A 129 -19.39 5.35 1.85
N ASN A 130 -20.70 5.59 1.79
CA ASN A 130 -21.25 6.82 1.19
C ASN A 130 -20.82 8.09 1.94
N GLY A 131 -20.70 8.01 3.27
CA GLY A 131 -20.20 9.14 4.07
C GLY A 131 -18.73 9.42 3.78
N LEU A 132 -17.91 8.37 3.67
CA LEU A 132 -16.49 8.50 3.35
C LEU A 132 -16.25 9.01 1.93
N SER A 133 -17.00 8.52 0.93
CA SER A 133 -16.85 8.95 -0.47
C SER A 133 -17.21 10.41 -0.71
N ASN A 134 -18.03 11.01 0.17
CA ASN A 134 -18.34 12.44 0.12
C ASN A 134 -17.23 13.32 0.75
N LEU A 135 -16.37 12.72 1.58
CA LEU A 135 -15.33 13.44 2.33
C LEU A 135 -13.92 13.18 1.78
N ILE A 136 -13.73 12.06 1.08
CA ILE A 136 -12.46 11.61 0.54
C ILE A 136 -12.62 11.43 -0.97
N SER A 137 -11.83 12.16 -1.74
CA SER A 137 -11.90 12.19 -3.21
C SER A 137 -11.21 10.98 -3.87
N ALA A 138 -11.38 9.78 -3.29
CA ALA A 138 -10.81 8.54 -3.80
C ALA A 138 -11.83 7.73 -4.60
N ASP A 139 -11.36 7.00 -5.61
CA ASP A 139 -12.19 6.11 -6.41
C ASP A 139 -12.23 4.67 -5.88
N GLU A 140 -11.27 4.29 -5.03
CA GLU A 140 -11.07 2.92 -4.57
C GLU A 140 -11.11 2.84 -3.03
N PHE A 141 -11.92 1.92 -2.50
CA PHE A 141 -12.11 1.69 -1.07
C PHE A 141 -11.94 0.21 -0.73
N HIS A 142 -11.38 -0.07 0.44
CA HIS A 142 -11.10 -1.42 0.91
C HIS A 142 -11.59 -1.62 2.35
N GLY A 143 -12.38 -2.66 2.56
CA GLY A 143 -12.84 -3.05 3.89
C GLY A 143 -13.39 -4.48 3.92
N LYS A 144 -13.18 -5.18 5.03
CA LYS A 144 -13.67 -6.56 5.20
C LYS A 144 -15.20 -6.66 5.16
N LEU A 145 -15.90 -5.60 5.59
CA LEU A 145 -17.37 -5.53 5.69
C LEU A 145 -17.95 -4.49 4.72
N ILE A 146 -17.26 -4.22 3.60
CA ILE A 146 -17.66 -3.19 2.63
C ILE A 146 -18.79 -3.66 1.71
N VAL A 147 -18.95 -4.97 1.53
CA VAL A 147 -20.02 -5.62 0.75
C VAL A 147 -20.95 -6.42 1.62
#